data_AF-A0A1Y0I202-F1
#
_entry.id   AF-A0A1Y0I202-F1
#
_cell.length_a   1.000
_cell.length_b   1.000
_cell.length_c   1.000
_cell.angle_alpha   90.00
_cell.angle_beta   90.00
_cell.angle_gamma   90.00
#
_symmetry.space_group_name_H-M   'P 1'
#
loop_
_entity.id
_entity.type
_entity.pdbx_description
1 polymer ?
#
loop_
_entity_poly.entity_id
_entity_poly.type
_entity_poly.pdbx_seq_one_letter_code
_entity_poly.pdbx_strand_id
1 'polypeptide(L)'
;MVQSQGYSRSSLKASAVAAARVRRTISRGRQMSVEAAAAAYWLRPGHTITVQLPTGPQERHLVSSVTFDLPSGTMHVRTRVPVDVTITTGE
;
A
#
# COMPACT_ATOMS: atom_id res chain seq x y z
N MET A 1 -38.18 -17.71 -19.67
CA MET A 1 -37.71 -16.32 -19.52
C MET A 1 -36.98 -16.03 -18.19
N VAL A 2 -36.67 -17.03 -17.35
CA VAL A 2 -36.06 -16.82 -16.00
C VAL A 2 -34.53 -16.84 -16.02
N GLN A 3 -33.90 -17.53 -16.98
CA GLN A 3 -32.44 -17.71 -17.04
C GLN A 3 -31.67 -16.42 -17.41
N SER A 4 -32.24 -15.51 -18.21
CA SER A 4 -31.56 -14.28 -18.62
C SER A 4 -31.35 -13.30 -17.45
N GLN A 5 -32.29 -13.24 -16.50
CA GLN A 5 -32.16 -12.39 -15.32
C GLN A 5 -31.11 -12.91 -14.32
N GLY A 6 -30.97 -14.24 -14.19
CA GLY A 6 -29.91 -14.85 -13.37
C GLY A 6 -28.52 -14.58 -13.92
N TYR A 7 -28.36 -14.68 -15.24
CA TYR A 7 -27.10 -14.40 -15.94
C TYR A 7 -26.67 -12.93 -15.81
N SER A 8 -27.60 -11.98 -16.01
CA SER A 8 -27.33 -10.54 -15.88
C SER A 8 -26.95 -10.13 -14.45
N ARG A 9 -27.58 -10.71 -13.42
CA ARG A 9 -27.19 -10.46 -12.02
C ARG A 9 -25.81 -11.02 -11.68
N SER A 10 -25.44 -12.17 -12.26
CA SER A 10 -24.12 -12.77 -12.10
C SER A 10 -23.02 -11.91 -12.74
N SER A 11 -23.25 -11.40 -13.96
CA SER A 11 -22.29 -10.53 -14.64
C SER A 11 -22.08 -9.21 -13.91
N LEU A 12 -23.16 -8.57 -13.42
CA LEU A 12 -23.06 -7.34 -12.61
C LEU A 12 -22.26 -7.55 -11.32
N LYS A 13 -22.48 -8.67 -10.61
CA LYS A 13 -21.70 -9.04 -9.42
C LYS A 13 -20.23 -9.28 -9.78
N ALA A 14 -19.96 -9.98 -10.87
CA ALA A 14 -18.59 -10.25 -11.34
C ALA A 14 -17.85 -8.94 -11.67
N SER A 15 -18.50 -8.00 -12.37
CA SER A 15 -17.94 -6.68 -12.68
C SER A 15 -17.64 -5.87 -11.42
N ALA A 16 -18.52 -5.88 -10.41
CA ALA A 16 -18.30 -5.19 -9.15
C ALA A 16 -17.10 -5.77 -8.38
N VAL A 17 -16.97 -7.10 -8.35
CA VAL A 17 -15.82 -7.79 -7.72
C VAL A 17 -14.52 -7.50 -8.48
N ALA A 18 -14.56 -7.52 -9.82
CA ALA A 18 -13.40 -7.18 -10.65
C ALA A 18 -12.94 -5.74 -10.39
N ALA A 19 -13.87 -4.78 -10.36
CA ALA A 19 -13.56 -3.39 -10.03
C ALA A 19 -12.95 -3.24 -8.63
N ALA A 20 -13.49 -3.95 -7.63
CA ALA A 20 -12.93 -3.94 -6.27
C ALA A 20 -11.49 -4.50 -6.23
N ARG A 21 -11.20 -5.57 -6.98
CA ARG A 21 -9.85 -6.14 -7.09
C ARG A 21 -8.88 -5.15 -7.74
N VAL A 22 -9.28 -4.52 -8.84
CA VAL A 22 -8.47 -3.51 -9.53
C VAL A 22 -8.17 -2.33 -8.60
N ARG A 23 -9.20 -1.76 -7.94
CA ARG A 23 -9.02 -0.67 -6.98
C ARG A 23 -8.08 -1.06 -5.85
N ARG A 24 -8.20 -2.26 -5.30
CA ARG A 24 -7.30 -2.77 -4.24
C ARG A 24 -5.86 -2.86 -4.73
N THR A 25 -5.63 -3.34 -5.94
CA THR A 25 -4.29 -3.44 -6.53
C THR A 25 -3.68 -2.06 -6.75
N ILE A 26 -4.43 -1.14 -7.34
CA ILE A 26 -4.00 0.24 -7.59
C ILE A 26 -3.69 0.98 -6.27
N SER A 27 -4.55 0.81 -5.26
CA SER A 27 -4.38 1.41 -3.92
C SER A 27 -3.15 0.88 -3.18
N ARG A 28 -2.75 -0.36 -3.47
CA ARG A 28 -1.51 -0.96 -2.95
C ARG A 28 -0.28 -0.49 -3.71
N GLY A 29 -0.42 -0.25 -5.01
CA GLY A 29 0.64 0.19 -5.90
C GLY A 29 1.96 -0.58 -5.74
N ARG A 30 3.09 0.09 -5.97
CA ARG A 30 4.41 -0.50 -5.75
C ARG A 30 4.69 -0.59 -4.25
N GLN A 31 5.21 -1.74 -3.81
CA GLN A 31 5.55 -1.98 -2.42
C GLN A 31 7.04 -2.21 -2.26
N MET A 32 7.57 -1.85 -1.11
CA MET A 32 8.97 -2.09 -0.77
C MET A 32 9.11 -2.38 0.72
N SER A 33 9.99 -3.31 1.05
CA SER A 33 10.37 -3.62 2.42
C SER A 33 11.71 -2.98 2.70
N VAL A 34 11.80 -2.19 3.77
CA VAL A 34 13.01 -1.50 4.19
C VAL A 34 13.36 -1.96 5.58
N GLU A 35 14.60 -2.34 5.78
CA GLU A 35 15.17 -2.55 7.11
C GLU A 35 15.95 -1.30 7.50
N ALA A 36 15.71 -0.81 8.71
CA ALA A 36 16.42 0.34 9.26
C ALA A 36 17.15 -0.07 10.54
N ALA A 37 18.45 0.24 10.57
CA ALA A 37 19.34 -0.10 11.68
C ALA A 37 19.00 0.64 12.99
N ALA A 38 18.34 1.81 12.89
CA ALA A 38 17.88 2.57 14.05
C ALA A 38 16.35 2.68 14.04
N ALA A 39 15.70 2.06 15.02
CA ALA A 39 14.26 2.05 15.15
C ALA A 39 13.68 3.43 15.51
N ALA A 40 12.81 3.94 14.64
CA ALA A 40 11.97 5.10 14.94
C ALA A 40 10.68 4.63 15.64
N TYR A 41 10.70 4.49 16.97
CA TYR A 41 9.58 3.92 17.74
C TYR A 41 8.25 4.70 17.66
N TRP A 42 8.30 5.94 17.16
CA TRP A 42 7.13 6.78 16.89
C TRP A 42 6.50 6.52 15.51
N LEU A 43 7.14 5.74 14.63
CA LEU A 43 6.63 5.46 13.29
C LEU A 43 5.39 4.56 13.35
N ARG A 44 4.34 4.91 12.60
CA ARG A 44 3.07 4.17 12.55
C ARG A 44 2.59 3.98 11.11
N PRO A 45 1.76 2.96 10.82
CA PRO A 45 1.06 2.86 9.55
C PRO A 45 0.26 4.14 9.25
N GLY A 46 0.27 4.57 8.00
CA GLY A 46 -0.33 5.84 7.56
C GLY A 46 0.64 7.02 7.53
N HIS A 47 1.78 6.95 8.24
CA HIS A 47 2.84 7.94 8.09
C HIS A 47 3.48 7.85 6.70
N THR A 48 4.21 8.90 6.33
CA THR A 48 5.06 8.92 5.13
C THR A 48 6.52 8.84 5.51
N ILE A 49 7.31 8.13 4.71
CA ILE A 49 8.77 8.15 4.79
C ILE A 49 9.37 8.51 3.43
N THR A 50 10.55 9.07 3.45
CA THR A 50 11.36 9.28 2.24
C THR A 50 12.34 8.13 2.11
N VAL A 51 12.36 7.51 0.94
CA VAL A 51 13.26 6.41 0.60
C VAL A 51 14.24 6.92 -0.44
N GLN A 52 15.53 6.83 -0.15
CA GLN A 52 16.57 6.96 -1.17
C GLN A 52 16.68 5.63 -1.92
N LEU A 53 16.36 5.62 -3.20
CA LEU A 53 16.57 4.45 -4.05
C LEU A 53 18.08 4.24 -4.32
N PRO A 54 18.52 2.98 -4.52
CA PRO A 54 19.92 2.68 -4.87
C PRO A 54 20.39 3.42 -6.12
N THR A 55 19.48 3.61 -7.07
CA THR A 55 19.68 4.42 -8.26
C THR A 55 18.47 5.33 -8.45
N GLY A 56 18.71 6.62 -8.71
CA GLY A 56 17.67 7.60 -8.97
C GLY A 56 17.31 8.52 -7.79
N PRO A 57 16.21 9.27 -7.92
CA PRO A 57 15.81 10.27 -6.94
C PRO A 57 15.25 9.65 -5.67
N GLN A 58 15.14 10.46 -4.62
CA GLN A 58 14.37 10.10 -3.43
C GLN A 58 12.89 10.02 -3.75
N GLU A 59 12.23 9.02 -3.19
CA GLU A 59 10.81 8.79 -3.37
C GLU A 59 10.09 8.87 -2.02
N ARG A 60 8.88 9.44 -2.03
CA ARG A 60 8.01 9.46 -0.85
C ARG A 60 7.06 8.27 -0.87
N HIS A 61 7.03 7.55 0.24
CA HIS A 61 6.31 6.29 0.40
C HIS A 61 5.36 6.37 1.59
N LEU A 62 4.19 5.73 1.48
CA LEU A 62 3.28 5.52 2.62
C LEU A 62 3.68 4.27 3.39
N VAL A 63 3.70 4.36 4.71
CA VAL A 63 3.94 3.24 5.60
C VAL A 63 2.67 2.39 5.69
N SER A 64 2.80 1.11 5.35
CA SER A 64 1.72 0.13 5.43
C SER A 64 1.78 -0.72 6.69
N SER A 65 2.99 -1.04 7.16
CA SER A 65 3.22 -1.72 8.44
C SER A 65 4.63 -1.41 8.95
N VAL A 66 4.81 -1.48 10.27
CA VAL A 66 6.11 -1.37 10.94
C VAL A 66 6.20 -2.50 11.95
N THR A 67 7.33 -3.20 11.96
CA THR A 67 7.67 -4.19 12.97
C THR A 67 8.98 -3.75 13.64
N PHE A 68 8.97 -3.66 14.97
CA PHE A 68 10.13 -3.30 15.75
C PHE A 68 10.78 -4.55 16.35
N ASP A 69 12.09 -4.65 16.23
CA ASP A 69 12.88 -5.66 16.91
C ASP A 69 13.63 -5.01 18.08
N LEU A 70 13.04 -5.11 19.29
CA LEU A 70 13.51 -4.40 20.47
C LEU A 70 14.92 -4.84 20.91
N PRO A 71 15.27 -6.14 20.92
CA PRO A 71 16.63 -6.58 21.26
C PRO A 71 17.74 -5.99 20.39
N SER A 72 17.51 -5.88 19.08
CA SER A 72 18.50 -5.35 18.13
C SER A 72 18.41 -3.83 17.95
N GLY A 73 17.30 -3.22 18.36
CA GLY A 73 17.03 -1.80 18.12
C GLY A 73 16.73 -1.49 16.65
N THR A 74 16.40 -2.50 15.85
CA THR A 74 16.10 -2.36 14.41
C THR A 74 14.60 -2.31 14.14
N MET A 75 14.23 -1.93 12.92
CA MET A 75 12.85 -2.01 12.47
C MET A 75 12.74 -2.44 11.01
N HIS A 76 11.67 -3.15 10.69
CA HIS A 76 11.25 -3.44 9.33
C HIS A 76 10.00 -2.64 8.99
N VAL A 77 10.08 -1.89 7.88
CA VAL A 77 9.00 -1.03 7.39
C VAL A 77 8.55 -1.52 6.03
N ARG A 78 7.27 -1.87 5.91
CA ARG A 78 6.65 -2.15 4.61
C ARG A 78 5.98 -0.90 4.11
N THR A 79 6.30 -0.50 2.90
CA THR A 79 5.78 0.70 2.28
C THR A 79 4.93 0.43 1.04
N ARG A 80 4.15 1.43 0.64
CA ARG A 80 3.43 1.47 -0.63
C ARG A 80 3.47 2.85 -1.30
N VAL A 81 3.41 2.86 -2.62
CA VAL A 81 3.22 4.05 -3.45
C VAL A 81 1.98 3.82 -4.32
N PRO A 82 0.79 4.30 -3.91
CA PRO A 82 -0.43 4.17 -4.71
C PRO A 82 -0.29 4.93 -6.04
N VAL A 83 -0.88 4.40 -7.11
CA VAL A 83 -0.77 5.01 -8.45
C VAL A 83 -1.64 6.26 -8.60
N ASP A 84 -2.79 6.28 -7.91
CA ASP A 84 -3.82 7.33 -8.07
C ASP A 84 -3.89 8.31 -6.89
N VAL A 85 -2.91 8.30 -5.98
CA VAL A 85 -2.90 9.19 -4.80
C VAL A 85 -1.61 9.99 -4.79
N THR A 86 -1.72 11.29 -5.00
CA THR A 86 -0.63 12.21 -4.67
C THR A 86 -0.49 12.24 -3.16
N ILE A 87 0.65 11.77 -2.65
CA ILE A 87 0.99 11.94 -1.25
C ILE A 87 1.29 13.43 -1.07
N THR A 88 0.33 14.20 -0.56
CA THR A 88 0.52 15.57 -0.10
C THR A 88 0.92 15.56 1.36
N THR A 89 1.86 16.43 1.73
CA THR A 89 2.39 16.53 3.10
C THR A 89 1.25 16.91 4.05
N GLY A 90 1.21 16.31 5.24
CA GLY A 90 0.50 16.93 6.35
C GLY A 90 1.30 18.16 6.79
N GLU A 91 0.62 19.30 6.93
CA GLU A 91 1.09 20.40 7.79
C GLU A 91 1.17 19.94 9.24
#